data_AF-A0A0F9R1E4-F1
#
_entry.id   AF-A0A0F9R1E4-F1
#
_cell.length_a   1.000
_cell.length_b   1.000
_cell.length_c   1.000
_cell.angle_alpha   90.00
_cell.angle_beta   90.00
_cell.angle_gamma   90.00
#
_symmetry.space_group_name_H-M   'P 1'
#
loop_
_entity.id
_entity.type
_entity.pdbx_description
1 polymer ?
#
loop_
_entity_poly.entity_id
_entity_poly.type
_entity_poly.pdbx_seq_one_letter_code
_entity_poly.pdbx_strand_id
1 'polypeptide(L)' 'MYENKILETDEPTASEQQLNDFGNEGWELVAIVPWEGKWFYYFKRARLAA' A
#
# COMPACT_ATOMS: atom_id res chain seq x y z
N MET A 1 18.15 3.83 3.38
CA MET A 1 17.19 4.22 2.32
C MET A 1 15.81 3.78 2.77
N TYR A 2 14.78 4.60 2.62
CA TYR A 2 13.40 4.18 2.90
C TYR A 2 12.89 3.47 1.64
N GLU A 3 12.48 2.22 1.75
CA GLU A 3 11.90 1.48 0.63
C GLU A 3 10.40 1.78 0.55
N ASN A 4 9.95 2.22 -0.62
CA ASN A 4 8.55 2.54 -0.91
C ASN A 4 8.07 1.69 -2.09
N LYS A 5 6.77 1.33 -2.07
CA LYS A 5 6.09 0.64 -3.17
C LYS A 5 4.81 1.38 -3.54
N ILE A 6 4.47 1.34 -4.82
CA ILE A 6 3.24 1.90 -5.35
C ILE A 6 2.53 0.78 -6.11
N LEU A 7 1.26 0.56 -5.82
CA LEU A 7 0.39 -0.33 -6.58
C LEU A 7 -0.65 0.52 -7.32
N GLU A 8 -0.86 0.23 -8.60
CA GLU A 8 -1.82 0.90 -9.47
C GLU A 8 -2.85 -0.12 -9.95
N THR A 9 -4.12 0.26 -9.97
CA THR A 9 -5.20 -0.57 -10.50
C THR A 9 -6.33 0.30 -11.06
N ASP A 10 -7.02 -0.20 -12.08
CA ASP A 10 -8.16 0.48 -12.70
C ASP A 10 -9.46 0.30 -11.89
N GLU A 11 -9.51 -0.65 -10.94
CA GLU A 11 -10.66 -0.93 -10.09
C GLU A 11 -10.21 -1.05 -8.63
N PRO A 12 -10.98 -0.56 -7.63
CA PRO A 12 -10.63 -0.74 -6.22
C PRO A 12 -10.72 -2.23 -5.85
N THR A 13 -9.63 -2.94 -6.05
CA THR A 13 -9.57 -4.42 -6.07
C THR A 13 -9.25 -5.02 -4.71
N ALA A 14 -8.76 -4.22 -3.77
CA ALA A 14 -8.37 -4.68 -2.44
C ALA A 14 -8.97 -3.78 -1.34
N SER A 15 -9.55 -4.42 -0.33
CA SER A 15 -9.97 -3.77 0.90
C SER A 15 -8.75 -3.30 1.71
N GLU A 16 -8.91 -2.27 2.55
CA GLU A 16 -7.85 -1.80 3.46
C GLU A 16 -7.30 -2.94 4.33
N GLN A 17 -8.13 -3.92 4.68
CA GLN A 17 -7.70 -5.09 5.45
C GLN A 17 -6.73 -5.98 4.67
N GLN A 18 -7.01 -6.26 3.39
CA GLN A 18 -6.10 -7.01 2.53
C GLN A 18 -4.79 -6.25 2.27
N LEU A 19 -4.87 -4.92 2.19
CA LEU A 19 -3.69 -4.05 2.04
C LEU A 19 -2.86 -4.02 3.33
N ASN A 20 -3.50 -4.09 4.49
CA ASN A 20 -2.83 -4.20 5.79
C ASN A 20 -2.28 -5.61 6.06
N ASP A 21 -2.82 -6.66 5.47
CA ASP A 21 -2.22 -8.01 5.52
C ASP A 21 -0.85 -8.04 4.82
N PHE A 22 -0.65 -7.28 3.73
CA PHE A 22 0.70 -7.04 3.19
C PHE A 22 1.61 -6.31 4.19
N GLY A 23 1.03 -5.57 5.15
CA GLY A 23 1.71 -5.03 6.32
C GLY A 23 2.35 -6.07 7.22
N ASN A 24 1.74 -7.25 7.36
CA ASN A 24 2.36 -8.37 8.06
C ASN A 24 3.60 -8.93 7.33
N GLU A 25 3.76 -8.64 6.03
CA GLU A 25 4.98 -8.92 5.26
C GLU A 25 6.02 -7.78 5.32
N GLY A 26 5.78 -6.79 6.19
CA GLY A 26 6.64 -5.65 6.42
C GLY A 26 6.38 -4.46 5.51
N TRP A 27 5.13 -4.23 5.06
CA TRP A 27 4.74 -3.09 4.20
C TRP A 27 3.51 -2.35 4.72
N GLU A 28 3.69 -1.19 5.34
CA GLU A 28 2.59 -0.39 5.89
C GLU A 28 1.94 0.46 4.78
N LEU A 29 0.62 0.39 4.65
CA LEU A 29 -0.16 1.28 3.78
C LEU A 29 -0.11 2.72 4.33
N VAL A 30 0.23 3.67 3.47
CA VAL A 30 0.40 5.09 3.80
C VAL A 30 -0.73 5.93 3.25
N ALA A 31 -1.16 5.65 2.03
CA ALA A 31 -2.20 6.42 1.36
C ALA A 31 -2.89 5.61 0.24
N ILE A 32 -4.14 5.96 0.00
CA ILE A 32 -4.93 5.53 -1.15
C ILE A 32 -5.34 6.80 -1.90
N VAL A 33 -4.94 6.92 -3.17
CA VAL A 33 -5.20 8.11 -4.00
C VAL A 33 -5.90 7.68 -5.29
N PRO A 34 -7.16 8.07 -5.51
CA PRO A 34 -7.79 7.94 -6.82
C PRO A 34 -7.32 9.08 -7.75
N TRP A 35 -6.85 8.74 -8.95
CA TRP A 35 -6.42 9.70 -9.96
C TRP A 35 -6.65 9.16 -11.38
N GLU A 36 -7.27 9.96 -12.26
CA GLU A 36 -7.54 9.61 -13.67
C GLU A 36 -8.18 8.23 -13.89
N GLY A 37 -9.16 7.86 -13.06
CA GLY A 37 -9.86 6.58 -13.16
C GLY A 37 -9.07 5.38 -12.61
N LYS A 38 -7.91 5.64 -11.99
CA LYS A 38 -7.07 4.63 -11.36
C LYS A 38 -6.97 4.86 -9.86
N TRP A 39 -6.59 3.80 -9.16
CA TRP A 39 -6.33 3.80 -7.73
C TRP A 39 -4.85 3.54 -7.48
N PHE A 40 -4.22 4.46 -6.74
CA PHE A 40 -2.83 4.37 -6.33
C PHE A 40 -2.74 4.06 -4.84
N TYR A 41 -2.05 2.99 -4.49
CA TYR A 41 -1.82 2.56 -3.12
C TYR A 41 -0.34 2.72 -2.79
N TYR A 42 -0.04 3.54 -1.79
CA TYR A 42 1.32 3.85 -1.36
C TYR A 42 1.67 3.04 -0.13
N PHE A 43 2.80 2.33 -0.19
CA PHE A 43 3.31 1.55 0.92
C PHE A 43 4.73 1.98 1.27
N LYS A 44 5.05 1.91 2.56
CA LYS A 44 6.42 2.06 3.08
C LYS A 44 6.82 0.76 3.79
N ARG A 45 8.12 0.44 3.81
CA ARG A 45 8.60 -0.68 4.62
C ARG A 45 8.27 -0.44 6.09
N ALA A 46 7.51 -1.34 6.71
CA ALA A 46 7.31 -1.32 8.15
C ALA A 46 8.67 -1.59 8.80
N ARG A 47 9.14 -0.67 9.66
CA ARG A 47 10.29 -0.98 10.50
C ARG A 47 9.81 -2.03 11.49
N LEU A 48 10.24 -3.29 11.30
CA LEU A 48 10.17 -4.27 12.37
C LEU A 48 10.95 -3.66 13.53
N ALA A 49 10.25 -3.23 14.58
CA ALA A 49 10.88 -2.88 15.83
C ALA A 49 11.56 -4.17 16.32
N ALA A 50 12.90 -4.14 16.35
CA ALA A 50 13.73 -5.21 16.88
C ALA A 50 13.56 -5.30 18.41
#